data_AF-A0A924DA28-F1
#
_entry.id   AF-A0A924DA28-F1
#
_cell.length_a   1.000
_cell.length_b   1.000
_cell.length_c   1.000
_cell.angle_alpha   90.00
_cell.angle_beta   90.00
_cell.angle_gamma   90.00
#
_symmetry.space_group_name_H-M   'P 1'
#
loop_
_entity.id
_entity.type
_entity.pdbx_description
1 polymer ?
#
loop_
_entity_poly.entity_id
_entity_poly.type
_entity_poly.pdbx_seq_one_letter_code
_entity_poly.pdbx_strand_id
1 'polypeptide(L)'
;MTSTTKHYSYESLSRRRLLLPLVALGLAGTMFMQSRIDPLAKERRVDEVSLETTASGLNSEFLILPLLGFREAAAGLLWVRCDEFFHSGDYDAILPLVRLITWLDPHADNIFITGAWHLAYNFTDSSERSDRRYIAPSQALLKEGVAKNPDISDIRFELGWQNYDKIKDYQTAVDAFVLALNTKPNPKNEEFPYGAPLKVWHILAHAYEKQGRIPEAIATWEKAMERTATQLKKTPDDYSVKSMRAAEEHNRDENLVRYRDRYLADTSMHTKINPTKYPFVLAPPGGRGEPRPWNMTFKPQVEITRAKVFKVKGKANMADGGRVDVRLTDWDYKERPLDTGKLLEKFDVDQSVTIMQDSISVRKNRFERELDLSKDPKMYSFGTDSYKLTLTFNARTTAPHVQDRFGYSGEGMITDDPRFVMYDSRPQQLGTMLIGGQGGTGTLWDGKTIPVYQSDFTIKNADGSALAHGQPVRLIRVTYKISKEQIQGLKPLTDKDIVAND
;
A
#
# COMPACT_ATOMS: atom_id res chain seq x y z
N MET A 1 -64.16 -27.28 52.55
CA MET A 1 -63.02 -26.94 53.43
C MET A 1 -61.93 -27.99 53.27
N THR A 2 -60.68 -27.63 53.55
CA THR A 2 -59.38 -28.35 53.39
C THR A 2 -58.87 -28.44 51.96
N SER A 3 -58.11 -27.46 51.44
CA SER A 3 -56.75 -26.99 51.78
C SER A 3 -55.63 -27.82 51.13
N THR A 4 -54.84 -27.10 50.33
CA THR A 4 -53.67 -27.46 49.51
C THR A 4 -52.56 -28.22 50.22
N THR A 5 -51.86 -29.07 49.46
CA THR A 5 -50.39 -29.13 49.52
C THR A 5 -49.82 -29.56 48.17
N LYS A 6 -49.24 -28.61 47.42
CA LYS A 6 -48.39 -28.92 46.27
C LYS A 6 -47.10 -29.54 46.80
N HIS A 7 -46.87 -30.82 46.54
CA HIS A 7 -45.57 -31.45 46.73
C HIS A 7 -44.56 -30.84 45.75
N TYR A 8 -43.78 -29.86 46.20
CA TYR A 8 -42.51 -29.54 45.55
C TYR A 8 -41.57 -30.73 45.77
N SER A 9 -41.21 -31.42 44.69
CA SER A 9 -40.29 -32.55 44.78
C SER A 9 -38.93 -32.07 45.32
N TYR A 10 -38.43 -32.80 46.32
CA TYR A 10 -37.13 -32.58 46.97
C TYR A 10 -35.94 -32.62 45.97
N GLU A 11 -36.15 -33.14 44.76
CA GLU A 11 -35.13 -33.22 43.70
C GLU A 11 -34.77 -31.86 43.07
N SER A 12 -35.68 -30.89 43.04
CA SER A 12 -35.37 -29.56 42.47
C SER A 12 -34.48 -28.72 43.40
N LEU A 13 -34.62 -28.90 44.72
CA LEU A 13 -33.80 -28.25 45.74
C LEU A 13 -32.40 -28.86 45.85
N SER A 14 -32.25 -30.18 45.69
CA SER A 14 -30.94 -30.85 45.76
C SER A 14 -30.06 -30.52 44.55
N ARG A 15 -30.62 -30.42 43.34
CA ARG A 15 -29.89 -29.98 42.14
C ARG A 15 -29.39 -28.54 42.25
N ARG A 16 -30.21 -27.61 42.78
CA ARG A 16 -29.78 -26.21 43.04
C ARG A 16 -28.68 -26.11 44.10
N ARG A 17 -28.72 -26.96 45.14
CA ARG A 17 -27.69 -27.03 46.19
C ARG A 17 -26.36 -27.61 45.72
N LEU A 18 -26.34 -28.39 44.64
CA LEU A 18 -25.12 -28.89 44.00
C LEU A 18 -24.61 -27.96 42.89
N LEU A 19 -25.52 -27.27 42.19
CA LEU A 19 -25.16 -26.30 41.15
C LEU A 19 -24.43 -25.06 41.71
N LEU A 20 -24.90 -24.51 42.84
CA LEU A 20 -24.27 -23.36 43.48
C LEU A 20 -22.78 -23.57 43.84
N PRO A 21 -22.39 -24.66 44.52
CA PRO A 21 -20.98 -24.93 44.81
C PRO A 21 -20.18 -25.29 43.55
N LEU A 22 -20.77 -25.93 42.54
CA LEU A 22 -20.10 -26.17 41.25
C LEU A 22 -19.84 -24.87 40.48
N VAL A 23 -20.80 -23.95 40.46
CA VAL A 23 -20.63 -22.61 39.88
C VAL A 23 -19.60 -21.82 40.69
N ALA A 24 -19.63 -21.88 42.02
CA ALA A 24 -18.64 -21.23 42.87
C ALA A 24 -17.23 -21.82 42.67
N LEU A 25 -17.09 -23.14 42.50
CA LEU A 25 -15.84 -23.82 42.15
C LEU A 25 -15.37 -23.44 40.74
N GLY A 26 -16.29 -23.35 39.78
CA GLY A 26 -16.00 -22.84 38.44
C GLY A 26 -15.48 -21.42 38.48
N LEU A 27 -16.15 -20.52 39.21
CA LEU A 27 -15.76 -19.12 39.40
C LEU A 27 -14.43 -18.98 40.17
N ALA A 28 -14.20 -19.81 41.18
CA ALA A 28 -12.94 -19.85 41.91
C ALA A 28 -11.79 -20.38 41.02
N GLY A 29 -12.07 -21.38 40.19
CA GLY A 29 -11.14 -21.91 39.19
C GLY A 29 -10.79 -20.87 38.12
N THR A 30 -11.78 -20.13 37.62
CA THR A 30 -11.53 -19.02 36.69
C THR A 30 -10.77 -17.90 37.37
N MET A 31 -11.12 -17.49 38.61
CA MET A 31 -10.38 -16.47 39.37
C MET A 31 -8.92 -16.90 39.62
N PHE A 32 -8.67 -18.18 39.92
CA PHE A 32 -7.33 -18.70 40.09
C PHE A 32 -6.53 -18.68 38.79
N MET A 33 -7.11 -19.16 37.68
CA MET A 33 -6.48 -19.09 36.36
C MET A 33 -6.21 -17.65 35.94
N GLN A 34 -7.17 -16.76 36.18
CA GLN A 34 -7.07 -15.34 35.87
C GLN A 34 -5.98 -14.68 36.73
N SER A 35 -5.85 -15.00 38.01
CA SER A 35 -4.73 -14.51 38.85
C SER A 35 -3.33 -14.94 38.39
N ARG A 36 -3.25 -16.00 37.56
CA ARG A 36 -1.99 -16.50 36.96
C ARG A 36 -1.75 -15.93 35.56
N ILE A 37 -2.81 -15.64 34.81
CA ILE A 37 -2.76 -15.04 33.46
C ILE A 37 -2.64 -13.51 33.55
N ASP A 38 -3.30 -12.88 34.52
CA ASP A 38 -3.35 -11.43 34.71
C ASP A 38 -1.97 -10.78 34.86
N PRO A 39 -0.97 -11.36 35.55
CA PRO A 39 0.38 -10.80 35.57
C PRO A 39 1.02 -10.75 34.18
N LEU A 40 0.84 -11.82 33.37
CA LEU A 40 1.32 -11.90 31.99
C LEU A 40 0.55 -10.95 31.06
N ALA A 41 -0.74 -10.77 31.30
CA ALA A 41 -1.58 -9.81 30.59
C ALA A 41 -1.27 -8.36 30.99
N LYS A 42 -0.90 -8.11 32.25
CA LYS A 42 -0.58 -6.78 32.78
C LYS A 42 0.79 -6.29 32.32
N GLU A 43 1.74 -7.19 32.10
CA GLU A 43 3.02 -6.90 31.43
C GLU A 43 2.83 -6.48 29.96
N ARG A 44 1.74 -6.91 29.32
CA ARG A 44 1.35 -6.53 27.94
C ARG A 44 0.42 -5.32 27.87
N ARG A 45 -0.24 -4.90 28.97
CA ARG A 45 -1.18 -3.76 28.94
C ARG A 45 -0.43 -2.44 29.12
N VAL A 46 -0.09 -1.80 28.01
CA VAL A 46 0.30 -0.38 27.99
C VAL A 46 -0.75 0.38 27.17
N ASP A 47 -1.30 1.44 27.78
CA ASP A 47 -2.25 2.45 27.26
C ASP A 47 -3.76 2.13 27.33
N GLU A 48 -4.43 2.70 28.34
CA GLU A 48 -5.90 2.81 28.41
C GLU A 48 -6.38 4.05 27.65
N VAL A 49 -7.11 3.84 26.54
CA VAL A 49 -7.95 4.86 25.90
C VAL A 49 -9.36 4.79 26.48
N SER A 50 -10.03 5.93 26.67
CA SER A 50 -11.33 6.00 27.36
C SER A 50 -12.48 5.33 26.60
N LEU A 51 -13.28 4.55 27.34
CA LEU A 51 -14.42 3.72 26.87
C LEU A 51 -15.58 4.56 26.31
N GLU A 52 -15.71 5.82 26.78
CA GLU A 52 -16.80 6.73 26.41
C GLU A 52 -16.78 7.14 24.92
N THR A 53 -15.60 7.22 24.30
CA THR A 53 -15.46 7.65 22.90
C THR A 53 -15.75 6.51 21.92
N THR A 54 -15.60 5.25 22.33
CA THR A 54 -15.69 4.06 21.47
C THR A 54 -17.06 3.36 21.54
N ALA A 55 -17.86 3.62 22.59
CA ALA A 55 -19.10 2.89 22.86
C ALA A 55 -20.39 3.57 22.35
N SER A 56 -20.31 4.74 21.73
CA SER A 56 -21.49 5.46 21.21
C SER A 56 -22.07 4.75 19.97
N GLY A 57 -23.07 3.90 20.19
CA GLY A 57 -23.81 3.20 19.11
C GLY A 57 -23.88 1.68 19.24
N LEU A 58 -23.31 1.08 20.29
CA LEU A 58 -23.30 -0.37 20.48
C LEU A 58 -24.48 -0.86 21.34
N ASN A 59 -25.03 -2.02 20.97
CA ASN A 59 -25.96 -2.75 21.84
C ASN A 59 -25.21 -3.17 23.13
N SER A 60 -25.87 -3.02 24.27
CA SER A 60 -25.31 -3.24 25.62
C SER A 60 -24.73 -4.64 25.84
N GLU A 61 -25.14 -5.63 25.04
CA GLU A 61 -24.69 -7.02 25.10
C GLU A 61 -23.20 -7.18 24.77
N PHE A 62 -22.63 -6.35 23.89
CA PHE A 62 -21.21 -6.40 23.53
C PHE A 62 -20.29 -5.76 24.59
N LEU A 63 -20.86 -5.03 25.56
CA LEU A 63 -20.12 -4.41 26.66
C LEU A 63 -19.98 -5.34 27.86
N ILE A 64 -20.81 -6.38 27.99
CA ILE A 64 -20.82 -7.27 29.16
C ILE A 64 -19.53 -8.10 29.24
N LEU A 65 -19.06 -8.68 28.13
CA LEU A 65 -17.85 -9.51 28.12
C LEU A 65 -16.58 -8.72 28.48
N PRO A 66 -16.31 -7.52 27.91
CA PRO A 66 -15.20 -6.68 28.35
C PRO A 66 -15.28 -6.27 29.83
N LEU A 67 -16.48 -5.95 30.34
CA LEU A 67 -16.70 -5.58 31.75
C LEU A 67 -16.44 -6.75 32.71
N LEU A 68 -16.62 -7.99 32.26
CA LEU A 68 -16.31 -9.21 32.99
C LEU A 68 -14.86 -9.70 32.79
N GLY A 69 -14.02 -8.94 32.09
CA GLY A 69 -12.60 -9.26 31.86
C GLY A 69 -12.32 -10.13 30.62
N PHE A 70 -13.32 -10.47 29.81
CA PHE A 70 -13.21 -11.30 28.60
C PHE A 70 -13.02 -10.46 27.32
N ARG A 71 -12.10 -9.49 27.34
CA ARG A 71 -11.91 -8.52 26.24
C ARG A 71 -11.52 -9.19 24.91
N GLU A 72 -10.62 -10.17 24.95
CA GLU A 72 -10.16 -10.91 23.76
C GLU A 72 -11.29 -11.74 23.13
N ALA A 73 -12.14 -12.38 23.95
CA ALA A 73 -13.30 -13.12 23.45
C ALA A 73 -14.33 -12.18 22.81
N ALA A 74 -14.54 -10.99 23.39
CA ALA A 74 -15.39 -9.96 22.80
C ALA A 74 -14.82 -9.45 21.46
N ALA A 75 -13.51 -9.23 21.39
CA ALA A 75 -12.80 -8.88 20.16
C ALA A 75 -13.01 -9.94 19.06
N GLY A 76 -12.88 -11.22 19.40
CA GLY A 76 -13.14 -12.33 18.47
C GLY A 76 -14.57 -12.36 17.92
N LEU A 77 -15.58 -12.14 18.77
CA LEU A 77 -16.98 -12.11 18.33
C LEU A 77 -17.27 -10.91 17.42
N LEU A 78 -16.71 -9.74 17.75
CA LEU A 78 -16.83 -8.54 16.92
C LEU A 78 -16.18 -8.74 15.55
N TRP A 79 -15.07 -9.49 15.48
CA TRP A 79 -14.42 -9.82 14.22
C TRP A 79 -15.31 -10.72 13.33
N VAL A 80 -16.01 -11.69 13.91
CA VAL A 80 -17.04 -12.46 13.17
C VAL A 80 -18.13 -11.54 12.61
N ARG A 81 -18.54 -10.52 13.38
CA ARG A 81 -19.53 -9.55 12.90
C ARG A 81 -18.98 -8.68 11.76
N CYS A 82 -17.69 -8.34 11.75
CA CYS A 82 -17.06 -7.66 10.62
C CYS A 82 -17.15 -8.48 9.33
N ASP A 83 -16.96 -9.79 9.42
CA ASP A 83 -17.06 -10.71 8.27
C ASP A 83 -18.48 -10.71 7.66
N GLU A 84 -19.51 -10.71 8.49
CA GLU A 84 -20.90 -10.61 8.04
C GLU A 84 -21.17 -9.31 7.27
N PHE A 85 -20.69 -8.17 7.78
CA PHE A 85 -20.81 -6.87 7.10
C PHE A 85 -19.98 -6.81 5.81
N PHE A 86 -18.83 -7.46 5.79
CA PHE A 86 -18.00 -7.57 4.60
C PHE A 86 -18.72 -8.32 3.48
N HIS A 87 -19.36 -9.45 3.81
CA HIS A 87 -20.16 -10.22 2.85
C HIS A 87 -21.43 -9.48 2.39
N SER A 88 -22.01 -8.62 3.23
CA SER A 88 -23.17 -7.80 2.83
C SER A 88 -22.79 -6.53 2.06
N GLY A 89 -21.50 -6.20 1.94
CA GLY A 89 -21.01 -4.97 1.32
C GLY A 89 -21.24 -3.69 2.15
N ASP A 90 -21.54 -3.82 3.44
CA ASP A 90 -21.75 -2.69 4.35
C ASP A 90 -20.44 -2.28 5.03
N TYR A 91 -19.51 -1.78 4.22
CA TYR A 91 -18.14 -1.49 4.66
C TYR A 91 -18.06 -0.38 5.71
N ASP A 92 -19.00 0.57 5.69
CA ASP A 92 -19.06 1.67 6.66
C ASP A 92 -19.27 1.15 8.09
N ALA A 93 -19.93 0.00 8.25
CA ALA A 93 -20.16 -0.64 9.55
C ALA A 93 -18.92 -1.35 10.11
N ILE A 94 -17.94 -1.69 9.27
CA ILE A 94 -16.76 -2.47 9.68
C ILE A 94 -15.74 -1.59 10.42
N LEU A 95 -15.56 -0.34 9.98
CA LEU A 95 -14.52 0.53 10.52
C LEU A 95 -14.66 0.80 12.03
N PRO A 96 -15.85 1.12 12.57
CA PRO A 96 -16.05 1.26 14.02
C PRO A 96 -15.79 -0.04 14.80
N LEU A 97 -16.12 -1.20 14.22
CA LEU A 97 -15.88 -2.50 14.86
C LEU A 97 -14.38 -2.80 14.92
N VAL A 98 -13.63 -2.56 13.84
CA VAL A 98 -12.16 -2.70 13.85
C VAL A 98 -11.55 -1.83 14.95
N ARG A 99 -12.02 -0.59 15.11
CA ARG A 99 -11.54 0.30 16.17
C ARG A 99 -11.85 -0.23 17.57
N LEU A 100 -13.05 -0.76 17.79
CA LEU A 100 -13.42 -1.37 19.06
C LEU A 100 -12.58 -2.62 19.36
N ILE A 101 -12.34 -3.45 18.35
CA ILE A 101 -11.51 -4.66 18.47
C ILE A 101 -10.08 -4.29 18.89
N THR A 102 -9.43 -3.31 18.25
CA THR A 102 -8.05 -2.92 18.61
C THR A 102 -7.95 -2.17 19.94
N TRP A 103 -9.06 -1.66 20.45
CA TRP A 103 -9.18 -1.16 21.83
C TRP A 103 -9.37 -2.30 22.85
N LEU A 104 -10.12 -3.34 22.50
CA LEU A 104 -10.32 -4.51 23.35
C LEU A 104 -9.06 -5.36 23.46
N ASP A 105 -8.42 -5.62 22.33
CA ASP A 105 -7.19 -6.38 22.18
C ASP A 105 -6.14 -5.58 21.38
N PRO A 106 -5.28 -4.79 22.05
CA PRO A 106 -4.24 -3.99 21.39
C PRO A 106 -3.09 -4.83 20.78
N HIS A 107 -3.04 -6.14 21.05
CA HIS A 107 -2.01 -7.05 20.55
C HIS A 107 -2.53 -8.04 19.50
N ALA A 108 -3.76 -7.87 19.01
CA ALA A 108 -4.33 -8.60 17.90
C ALA A 108 -3.67 -8.22 16.57
N ASP A 109 -2.45 -8.71 16.34
CA ASP A 109 -1.63 -8.44 15.14
C ASP A 109 -2.38 -8.72 13.83
N ASN A 110 -3.14 -9.82 13.79
CA ASN A 110 -3.99 -10.17 12.65
C ASN A 110 -5.03 -9.10 12.31
N ILE A 111 -5.58 -8.38 13.30
CA ILE A 111 -6.56 -7.31 13.06
C ILE A 111 -5.87 -6.09 12.46
N PHE A 112 -4.67 -5.74 12.93
CA PHE A 112 -3.89 -4.66 12.34
C PHE A 112 -3.47 -4.96 10.90
N ILE A 113 -3.10 -6.21 10.60
CA ILE A 113 -2.66 -6.63 9.26
C ILE A 113 -3.87 -6.82 8.33
N THR A 114 -4.75 -7.77 8.65
CA THR A 114 -5.88 -8.16 7.80
C THR A 114 -6.94 -7.06 7.75
N GLY A 115 -7.24 -6.40 8.87
CA GLY A 115 -8.18 -5.28 8.90
C GLY A 115 -7.70 -4.12 8.00
N ALA A 116 -6.41 -3.76 8.08
CA ALA A 116 -5.84 -2.75 7.19
C ALA A 116 -5.87 -3.18 5.71
N TRP A 117 -5.58 -4.45 5.44
CA TRP A 117 -5.67 -4.98 4.08
C TRP A 117 -7.10 -4.87 3.52
N HIS A 118 -8.14 -5.24 4.28
CA HIS A 118 -9.53 -5.07 3.81
C HIS A 118 -9.86 -3.59 3.54
N LEU A 119 -9.49 -2.70 4.46
CA LEU A 119 -9.74 -1.27 4.33
C LEU A 119 -9.13 -0.69 3.05
N ALA A 120 -7.89 -1.06 2.72
CA ALA A 120 -7.21 -0.48 1.57
C ALA A 120 -7.52 -1.18 0.23
N TYR A 121 -7.90 -2.46 0.24
CA TYR A 121 -8.01 -3.26 -0.99
C TYR A 121 -9.43 -3.70 -1.31
N ASN A 122 -10.21 -4.10 -0.32
CA ASN A 122 -11.41 -4.91 -0.55
C ASN A 122 -12.73 -4.16 -0.32
N PHE A 123 -12.68 -2.94 0.19
CA PHE A 123 -13.85 -2.07 0.22
C PHE A 123 -13.99 -1.46 -1.16
N THR A 124 -14.78 -2.09 -2.03
CA THR A 124 -14.79 -1.76 -3.46
C THR A 124 -16.12 -1.22 -3.95
N ASP A 125 -16.07 -0.48 -5.05
CA ASP A 125 -17.26 -0.13 -5.83
C ASP A 125 -17.79 -1.32 -6.67
N SER A 126 -18.87 -1.09 -7.40
CA SER A 126 -19.48 -2.06 -8.32
C SER A 126 -18.58 -2.57 -9.46
N SER A 127 -17.41 -1.95 -9.66
CA SER A 127 -16.39 -2.33 -10.64
C SER A 127 -15.11 -2.88 -9.99
N GLU A 128 -15.19 -3.29 -8.72
CA GLU A 128 -14.08 -3.83 -7.92
C GLU A 128 -12.91 -2.83 -7.72
N ARG A 129 -13.17 -1.52 -7.82
CA ARG A 129 -12.18 -0.49 -7.50
C ARG A 129 -12.28 -0.17 -6.02
N SER A 130 -11.17 -0.34 -5.31
CA SER A 130 -11.08 -0.01 -3.88
C SER A 130 -11.39 1.45 -3.58
N ASP A 131 -12.05 1.69 -2.45
CA ASP A 131 -12.35 3.00 -1.93
C ASP A 131 -11.12 3.63 -1.31
N ARG A 132 -10.59 4.61 -2.04
CA ARG A 132 -9.35 5.30 -1.68
C ARG A 132 -9.50 6.13 -0.41
N ARG A 133 -10.72 6.45 0.02
CA ARG A 133 -10.96 7.20 1.26
C ARG A 133 -10.55 6.39 2.50
N TYR A 134 -10.53 5.05 2.40
CA TYR A 134 -10.11 4.14 3.47
C TYR A 134 -8.59 3.93 3.59
N ILE A 135 -7.77 4.47 2.67
CA ILE A 135 -6.30 4.37 2.76
C ILE A 135 -5.76 5.06 4.02
N ALA A 136 -6.26 6.26 4.33
CA ALA A 136 -5.81 7.01 5.49
C ALA A 136 -6.10 6.28 6.83
N PRO A 137 -7.33 5.82 7.11
CA PRO A 137 -7.60 5.02 8.32
C PRO A 137 -6.85 3.68 8.31
N SER A 138 -6.64 3.05 7.15
CA SER A 138 -5.82 1.85 7.06
C SER A 138 -4.36 2.09 7.47
N GLN A 139 -3.74 3.17 7.00
CA GLN A 139 -2.39 3.56 7.39
C GLN A 139 -2.31 3.92 8.87
N ALA A 140 -3.33 4.59 9.42
CA ALA A 140 -3.41 4.88 10.85
C ALA A 140 -3.49 3.58 11.69
N LEU A 141 -4.31 2.61 11.27
CA LEU A 141 -4.39 1.30 11.88
C LEU A 141 -3.03 0.59 11.90
N LEU A 142 -2.33 0.54 10.77
CA LEU A 142 -1.01 -0.10 10.70
C LEU A 142 0.02 0.61 11.59
N LYS A 143 0.04 1.93 11.61
CA LYS A 143 0.95 2.71 12.45
C LYS A 143 0.67 2.50 13.94
N GLU A 144 -0.59 2.43 14.35
CA GLU A 144 -0.98 2.03 15.70
C GLU A 144 -0.50 0.62 16.02
N GLY A 145 -0.70 -0.33 15.11
CA GLY A 145 -0.23 -1.70 15.24
C GLY A 145 1.28 -1.75 15.45
N VAL A 146 2.07 -1.00 14.67
CA VAL A 146 3.53 -0.90 14.83
C VAL A 146 3.92 -0.34 16.20
N ALA A 147 3.20 0.67 16.70
CA ALA A 147 3.47 1.27 18.01
C ALA A 147 3.16 0.30 19.17
N LYS A 148 2.04 -0.41 19.10
CA LYS A 148 1.60 -1.38 20.12
C LYS A 148 2.33 -2.71 20.05
N ASN A 149 2.84 -3.09 18.87
CA ASN A 149 3.46 -4.39 18.61
C ASN A 149 4.84 -4.23 17.95
N PRO A 150 5.82 -3.60 18.64
CA PRO A 150 7.11 -3.26 18.05
C PRO A 150 7.99 -4.47 17.71
N ASP A 151 7.69 -5.66 18.23
CA ASP A 151 8.44 -6.88 17.95
C ASP A 151 7.82 -7.72 16.81
N ILE A 152 6.74 -7.25 16.19
CA ILE A 152 6.06 -7.94 15.10
C ILE A 152 6.45 -7.32 13.76
N SER A 153 7.35 -7.99 13.04
CA SER A 153 7.85 -7.52 11.75
C SER A 153 6.79 -7.54 10.64
N ASP A 154 5.77 -8.42 10.72
CA ASP A 154 4.72 -8.51 9.69
C ASP A 154 3.82 -7.27 9.63
N ILE A 155 3.56 -6.57 10.75
CA ILE A 155 2.78 -5.32 10.73
C ILE A 155 3.58 -4.22 10.01
N ARG A 156 4.88 -4.15 10.26
CA ARG A 156 5.81 -3.23 9.57
C ARG A 156 5.93 -3.56 8.10
N PHE A 157 5.97 -4.84 7.75
CA PHE A 157 5.92 -5.31 6.38
C PHE A 157 4.63 -4.88 5.70
N GLU A 158 3.46 -5.04 6.33
CA GLU A 158 2.18 -4.64 5.73
C GLU A 158 2.09 -3.12 5.53
N LEU A 159 2.61 -2.33 6.48
CA LEU A 159 2.75 -0.88 6.31
C LEU A 159 3.60 -0.54 5.07
N GLY A 160 4.72 -1.25 4.88
CA GLY A 160 5.56 -1.08 3.70
C GLY A 160 4.88 -1.55 2.42
N TRP A 161 4.21 -2.70 2.46
CA TRP A 161 3.52 -3.31 1.33
C TRP A 161 2.39 -2.42 0.82
N GLN A 162 1.56 -1.88 1.70
CA GLN A 162 0.49 -0.95 1.30
C GLN A 162 1.05 0.33 0.65
N ASN A 163 2.17 0.86 1.17
CA ASN A 163 2.82 2.02 0.57
C ASN A 163 3.46 1.68 -0.79
N TYR A 164 4.05 0.50 -0.92
CA TYR A 164 4.67 0.01 -2.14
C TYR A 164 3.64 -0.28 -3.24
N ASP A 165 2.60 -1.05 -2.91
CA ASP A 165 1.67 -1.57 -3.91
C ASP A 165 0.45 -0.66 -4.10
N LYS A 166 -0.17 -0.20 -3.02
CA LYS A 166 -1.44 0.53 -3.14
C LYS A 166 -1.28 2.01 -3.37
N ILE A 167 -0.43 2.64 -2.57
CA ILE A 167 -0.25 4.10 -2.51
C ILE A 167 0.81 4.55 -3.53
N LYS A 168 1.78 3.68 -3.83
CA LYS A 168 2.98 3.98 -4.64
C LYS A 168 3.85 5.09 -4.01
N ASP A 169 3.81 5.19 -2.69
CA ASP A 169 4.78 5.98 -1.91
C ASP A 169 5.96 5.08 -1.53
N TYR A 170 6.90 4.97 -2.45
CA TYR A 170 8.05 4.09 -2.28
C TYR A 170 8.98 4.53 -1.15
N GLN A 171 8.97 5.80 -0.73
CA GLN A 171 9.82 6.26 0.39
C GLN A 171 9.29 5.74 1.72
N THR A 172 8.02 5.98 1.99
CA THR A 172 7.35 5.42 3.16
C THR A 172 7.43 3.88 3.16
N ALA A 173 7.37 3.25 1.97
CA ALA A 173 7.56 1.80 1.86
C ALA A 173 8.97 1.34 2.27
N VAL A 174 10.02 1.99 1.77
CA VAL A 174 11.41 1.70 2.16
C VAL A 174 11.60 1.85 3.66
N ASP A 175 11.11 2.94 4.24
CA ASP A 175 11.27 3.22 5.68
C ASP A 175 10.61 2.11 6.52
N ALA A 176 9.40 1.68 6.14
CA ALA A 176 8.69 0.61 6.83
C ALA A 176 9.36 -0.77 6.67
N PHE A 177 9.87 -1.10 5.47
CA PHE A 177 10.60 -2.36 5.25
C PHE A 177 11.94 -2.40 6.00
N VAL A 178 12.68 -1.29 6.04
CA VAL A 178 13.91 -1.19 6.85
C VAL A 178 13.58 -1.38 8.34
N LEU A 179 12.50 -0.78 8.82
CA LEU A 179 12.04 -0.99 10.19
C LEU A 179 11.66 -2.47 10.45
N ALA A 180 11.03 -3.14 9.48
CA ALA A 180 10.72 -4.56 9.57
C ALA A 180 12.01 -5.41 9.68
N LEU A 181 13.02 -5.14 8.87
CA LEU A 181 14.32 -5.83 8.93
C LEU A 181 15.04 -5.63 10.27
N ASN A 182 14.89 -4.45 10.88
CA ASN A 182 15.49 -4.09 12.18
C ASN A 182 14.72 -4.63 13.40
N THR A 183 13.70 -5.45 13.20
CA THR A 183 13.01 -6.14 14.30
C THR A 183 13.99 -7.10 15.00
N LYS A 184 13.83 -7.34 16.30
CA LYS A 184 14.70 -8.28 17.00
C LYS A 184 14.43 -9.71 16.48
N PRO A 185 15.48 -10.50 16.19
CA PRO A 185 15.29 -11.90 15.83
C PRO A 185 14.57 -12.64 16.96
N ASN A 186 13.54 -13.41 16.61
CA ASN A 186 12.89 -14.29 17.57
C ASN A 186 13.75 -15.57 17.70
N PRO A 187 14.33 -15.88 18.88
CA PRO A 187 15.17 -17.07 19.06
C PRO A 187 14.42 -18.39 18.87
N LYS A 188 13.08 -18.37 18.86
CA LYS A 188 12.22 -19.53 18.56
C LYS A 188 11.90 -19.67 17.07
N ASN A 189 12.23 -18.67 16.26
CA ASN A 189 12.06 -18.73 14.81
C ASN A 189 13.35 -19.24 14.18
N GLU A 190 13.27 -20.31 13.39
CA GLU A 190 14.40 -20.92 12.68
C GLU A 190 14.89 -20.08 11.50
N GLU A 191 14.18 -19.00 11.15
CA GLU A 191 14.71 -17.95 10.29
C GLU A 191 15.94 -17.31 10.97
N PHE A 192 17.12 -17.81 10.59
CA PHE A 192 18.49 -17.29 10.76
C PHE A 192 18.53 -15.81 11.20
N PRO A 193 19.49 -15.35 12.05
CA PRO A 193 19.35 -14.34 13.12
C PRO A 193 18.84 -12.94 12.70
N TYR A 194 17.75 -12.86 11.97
CA TYR A 194 17.17 -11.68 11.36
C TYR A 194 15.77 -11.48 11.95
N GLY A 195 15.37 -10.21 12.11
CA GLY A 195 14.03 -9.86 12.61
C GLY A 195 12.88 -10.16 11.66
N ALA A 196 13.18 -10.48 10.40
CA ALA A 196 12.19 -10.54 9.34
C ALA A 196 12.48 -11.61 8.28
N PRO A 197 11.41 -12.15 7.65
CA PRO A 197 11.53 -13.13 6.58
C PRO A 197 12.27 -12.61 5.36
N LEU A 198 12.79 -13.53 4.55
CA LEU A 198 13.56 -13.18 3.34
C LEU A 198 12.76 -12.33 2.33
N LYS A 199 11.44 -12.54 2.24
CA LYS A 199 10.51 -11.75 1.40
C LYS A 199 10.66 -10.24 1.61
N VAL A 200 11.01 -9.80 2.83
CA VAL A 200 11.16 -8.38 3.17
C VAL A 200 12.37 -7.77 2.46
N TRP A 201 13.46 -8.53 2.29
CA TRP A 201 14.64 -8.08 1.55
C TRP A 201 14.32 -7.91 0.07
N HIS A 202 13.59 -8.84 -0.53
CA HIS A 202 13.22 -8.79 -1.95
C HIS A 202 12.37 -7.58 -2.26
N ILE A 203 11.34 -7.32 -1.45
CA ILE A 203 10.47 -6.18 -1.69
C ILE A 203 11.16 -4.84 -1.39
N LEU A 204 12.06 -4.79 -0.39
CA LEU A 204 12.90 -3.62 -0.13
C LEU A 204 13.79 -3.29 -1.34
N ALA A 205 14.42 -4.31 -1.93
CA ALA A 205 15.25 -4.12 -3.11
C ALA A 205 14.44 -3.54 -4.30
N HIS A 206 13.23 -4.06 -4.52
CA HIS A 206 12.31 -3.48 -5.50
C HIS A 206 11.82 -2.07 -5.12
N ALA A 207 11.62 -1.77 -3.84
CA ALA A 207 11.21 -0.43 -3.41
C ALA A 207 12.33 0.60 -3.68
N TYR A 208 13.58 0.25 -3.41
CA TYR A 208 14.74 1.07 -3.82
C TYR A 208 14.81 1.25 -5.34
N GLU A 209 14.57 0.18 -6.10
CA GLU A 209 14.51 0.22 -7.55
C GLU A 209 13.49 1.27 -8.04
N LYS A 210 12.26 1.25 -7.52
CA LYS A 210 11.20 2.20 -7.90
C LYS A 210 11.51 3.65 -7.53
N GLN A 211 12.33 3.88 -6.51
CA GLN A 211 12.86 5.21 -6.20
C GLN A 211 14.05 5.65 -7.08
N GLY A 212 14.55 4.76 -7.95
CA GLY A 212 15.76 5.01 -8.72
C GLY A 212 17.05 4.87 -7.90
N ARG A 213 16.96 4.27 -6.70
CA ARG A 213 18.07 4.00 -5.78
C ARG A 213 18.73 2.67 -6.13
N ILE A 214 19.28 2.61 -7.34
CA ILE A 214 19.78 1.35 -7.93
C ILE A 214 20.95 0.74 -7.14
N PRO A 215 21.93 1.51 -6.63
CA PRO A 215 22.99 0.96 -5.77
C PRO A 215 22.43 0.27 -4.51
N GLU A 216 21.46 0.89 -3.85
CA GLU A 216 20.79 0.31 -2.68
C GLU A 216 20.01 -0.96 -3.01
N ALA A 217 19.34 -0.99 -4.17
CA ALA A 217 18.68 -2.18 -4.65
C ALA A 217 19.67 -3.35 -4.86
N ILE A 218 20.83 -3.10 -5.49
CA ILE A 218 21.88 -4.10 -5.71
C ILE A 218 22.42 -4.63 -4.36
N ALA A 219 22.77 -3.73 -3.45
CA ALA A 219 23.28 -4.11 -2.12
C ALA A 219 22.27 -4.96 -1.33
N THR A 220 20.98 -4.63 -1.44
CA THR A 220 19.90 -5.38 -0.80
C THR A 220 19.75 -6.78 -1.41
N TRP A 221 19.85 -6.91 -2.73
CA TRP A 221 19.87 -8.22 -3.40
C TRP A 221 21.08 -9.06 -2.99
N GLU A 222 22.26 -8.47 -2.90
CA GLU A 222 23.48 -9.17 -2.46
C GLU A 222 23.33 -9.72 -1.03
N LYS A 223 22.66 -8.97 -0.14
CA LYS A 223 22.32 -9.46 1.20
C LYS A 223 21.28 -10.58 1.22
N ALA A 224 20.24 -10.48 0.39
CA ALA A 224 19.28 -11.58 0.22
C ALA A 224 19.99 -12.86 -0.28
N MET A 225 20.90 -12.69 -1.23
CA MET A 225 21.74 -13.73 -1.79
C MET A 225 22.69 -14.37 -0.75
N GLU A 226 23.28 -13.60 0.16
CA GLU A 226 24.06 -14.18 1.28
C GLU A 226 23.21 -15.14 2.13
N ARG A 227 21.93 -14.80 2.37
CA ARG A 227 20.98 -15.63 3.12
C ARG A 227 20.64 -16.91 2.37
N THR A 228 20.26 -16.82 1.09
CA THR A 228 19.91 -18.00 0.28
C THR A 228 21.11 -18.92 0.07
N ALA A 229 22.32 -18.37 -0.10
CA ALA A 229 23.54 -19.16 -0.17
C ALA A 229 23.80 -19.94 1.13
N THR A 230 23.53 -19.32 2.29
CA THR A 230 23.66 -19.99 3.59
C THR A 230 22.62 -21.10 3.77
N GLN A 231 21.39 -20.88 3.31
CA GLN A 231 20.33 -21.90 3.35
C GLN A 231 20.67 -23.08 2.43
N LEU A 232 21.14 -22.84 1.21
CA LEU A 232 21.56 -23.89 0.28
C LEU A 232 22.75 -24.72 0.79
N LYS A 233 23.63 -24.16 1.64
CA LYS A 233 24.67 -24.98 2.30
C LYS A 233 24.07 -26.02 3.24
N LYS A 234 22.92 -25.72 3.88
CA LYS A 234 22.22 -26.63 4.80
C LYS A 234 21.29 -27.58 4.06
N THR A 235 20.62 -27.09 3.02
CA THR A 235 19.63 -27.83 2.23
C THR A 235 19.94 -27.70 0.73
N PRO A 236 21.00 -28.39 0.22
CA PRO A 236 21.49 -28.19 -1.15
C PRO A 236 20.50 -28.56 -2.24
N ASP A 237 19.49 -29.40 -1.94
CA ASP A 237 18.51 -29.88 -2.90
C ASP A 237 17.14 -29.20 -2.80
N ASP A 238 17.00 -28.19 -1.94
CA ASP A 238 15.76 -27.43 -1.82
C ASP A 238 15.47 -26.62 -3.09
N TYR A 239 14.51 -27.09 -3.88
CA TYR A 239 14.09 -26.46 -5.12
C TYR A 239 13.52 -25.05 -4.91
N SER A 240 12.80 -24.81 -3.81
CA SER A 240 12.22 -23.50 -3.50
C SER A 240 13.33 -22.46 -3.33
N VAL A 241 14.37 -22.82 -2.57
CA VAL A 241 15.52 -21.94 -2.33
C VAL A 241 16.34 -21.72 -3.60
N LYS A 242 16.53 -22.76 -4.43
CA LYS A 242 17.18 -22.62 -5.76
C LYS A 242 16.41 -21.68 -6.68
N SER A 243 15.08 -21.82 -6.75
CA SER A 243 14.22 -20.96 -7.59
C SER A 243 14.28 -19.51 -7.11
N MET A 244 14.24 -19.30 -5.80
CA MET A 244 14.36 -17.97 -5.20
C MET A 244 15.73 -17.35 -5.49
N ARG A 245 16.82 -18.12 -5.37
CA ARG A 245 18.17 -17.69 -5.70
C ARG A 245 18.30 -17.25 -7.17
N ALA A 246 17.73 -18.02 -8.10
CA ALA A 246 17.75 -17.66 -9.51
C ALA A 246 17.00 -16.35 -9.79
N ALA A 247 15.90 -16.08 -9.08
CA ALA A 247 15.18 -14.81 -9.17
C ALA A 247 15.99 -13.64 -8.60
N GLU A 248 16.67 -13.83 -7.46
CA GLU A 248 17.58 -12.83 -6.88
C GLU A 248 18.71 -12.46 -7.84
N GLU A 249 19.37 -13.48 -8.42
CA GLU A 249 20.45 -13.29 -9.42
C GLU A 249 19.95 -12.52 -10.64
N HIS A 250 18.80 -12.91 -11.18
CA HIS A 250 18.19 -12.22 -12.30
C HIS A 250 17.91 -10.74 -12.00
N ASN A 251 17.24 -10.43 -10.89
CA ASN A 251 16.91 -9.05 -10.50
C ASN A 251 18.15 -8.20 -10.21
N ARG A 252 19.16 -8.79 -9.55
CA ARG A 252 20.44 -8.14 -9.28
C ARG A 252 21.17 -7.80 -10.57
N ASP A 253 21.20 -8.72 -11.52
CA ASP A 253 21.84 -8.51 -12.82
C ASP A 253 21.10 -7.48 -13.69
N GLU A 254 19.76 -7.44 -13.63
CA GLU A 254 18.99 -6.35 -14.24
C GLU A 254 19.34 -4.99 -13.64
N ASN A 255 19.46 -4.91 -12.31
CA ASN A 255 19.86 -3.69 -11.63
C ASN A 255 21.31 -3.30 -11.93
N LEU A 256 22.23 -4.25 -12.13
CA LEU A 256 23.58 -3.94 -12.61
C LEU A 256 23.60 -3.39 -14.03
N VAL A 257 22.76 -3.91 -14.93
CA VAL A 257 22.61 -3.35 -16.27
C VAL A 257 22.08 -1.92 -16.17
N ARG A 258 21.01 -1.69 -15.41
CA ARG A 258 20.46 -0.35 -15.15
C ARG A 258 21.48 0.58 -14.52
N TYR A 259 22.31 0.04 -13.63
CA TYR A 259 23.39 0.78 -13.00
C TYR A 259 24.40 1.20 -14.07
N ARG A 260 24.99 0.26 -14.80
CA ARG A 260 25.95 0.56 -15.88
C ARG A 260 25.39 1.57 -16.88
N ASP A 261 24.18 1.32 -17.37
CA ASP A 261 23.48 2.14 -18.37
C ASP A 261 23.22 3.59 -17.89
N ARG A 262 23.18 3.83 -16.57
CA ARG A 262 22.98 5.16 -15.98
C ARG A 262 24.27 5.84 -15.56
N TYR A 263 25.26 5.06 -15.19
CA TYR A 263 26.30 5.50 -14.28
C TYR A 263 27.72 5.25 -14.79
N LEU A 264 27.88 4.47 -15.87
CA LEU A 264 29.14 4.29 -16.56
C LEU A 264 29.01 4.98 -17.92
N ALA A 265 29.82 6.03 -18.15
CA ALA A 265 29.80 6.91 -19.32
C ALA A 265 30.03 6.21 -20.68
N ASP A 266 30.15 4.89 -20.71
CA ASP A 266 30.20 4.09 -21.93
C ASP A 266 28.78 3.77 -22.42
N THR A 267 28.21 4.76 -23.10
CA THR A 267 26.94 4.68 -23.83
C THR A 267 26.93 3.57 -24.89
N SER A 268 28.08 3.06 -25.34
CA SER A 268 28.12 2.05 -26.42
C SER A 268 27.52 0.68 -26.05
N MET A 269 27.23 0.44 -24.77
CA MET A 269 26.83 -0.86 -24.24
C MET A 269 25.36 -0.99 -23.77
N HIS A 270 24.43 -0.10 -24.14
CA HIS A 270 22.99 -0.35 -23.96
C HIS A 270 22.53 -1.56 -24.81
N THR A 271 22.82 -2.77 -24.34
CA THR A 271 22.60 -4.03 -25.06
C THR A 271 21.23 -4.64 -24.77
N LYS A 272 20.45 -4.07 -23.84
CA LYS A 272 19.11 -4.56 -23.46
C LYS A 272 17.94 -3.69 -23.93
N ILE A 273 18.09 -2.87 -24.98
CA ILE A 273 16.88 -2.47 -25.74
C ILE A 273 16.42 -3.71 -26.47
N ASN A 274 15.41 -4.41 -25.95
CA ASN A 274 14.76 -5.52 -26.64
C ASN A 274 14.32 -5.02 -28.03
N PRO A 275 15.03 -5.40 -29.11
CA PRO A 275 14.83 -4.84 -30.44
C PRO A 275 13.61 -5.46 -31.13
N THR A 276 12.94 -6.42 -30.48
CA THR A 276 11.74 -7.06 -30.99
C THR A 276 10.70 -5.98 -31.25
N LYS A 277 10.35 -5.86 -32.54
CA LYS A 277 9.26 -5.02 -32.99
C LYS A 277 7.97 -5.57 -32.41
N TYR A 278 7.26 -4.77 -31.63
CA TYR A 278 5.89 -5.09 -31.28
C TYR A 278 4.97 -4.66 -32.43
N PRO A 279 3.98 -5.48 -32.80
CA PRO A 279 2.93 -5.06 -33.72
C PRO A 279 2.31 -3.75 -33.24
N PHE A 280 2.00 -2.84 -34.17
CA PHE A 280 1.34 -1.55 -33.91
C PHE A 280 2.15 -0.53 -33.11
N VAL A 281 3.37 -0.85 -32.69
CA VAL A 281 4.27 0.07 -32.01
C VAL A 281 5.23 0.69 -33.01
N LEU A 282 5.22 2.01 -33.13
CA LEU A 282 6.18 2.75 -33.94
C LEU A 282 7.52 2.76 -33.21
N ALA A 283 8.45 1.93 -33.66
CA ALA A 283 9.81 1.92 -33.12
C ALA A 283 10.52 3.24 -33.46
N PRO A 284 11.20 3.88 -32.49
CA PRO A 284 11.92 5.12 -32.74
C PRO A 284 13.12 4.89 -33.67
N PRO A 285 13.44 5.86 -34.55
CA PRO A 285 14.64 5.81 -35.39
C PRO A 285 15.93 5.95 -34.55
N GLY A 286 17.02 5.24 -34.90
CA GLY A 286 18.37 5.49 -34.34
C GLY A 286 19.20 4.25 -33.94
N GLY A 287 20.53 4.43 -33.78
CA GLY A 287 21.56 3.41 -33.48
C GLY A 287 21.74 3.05 -31.99
N ARG A 288 22.74 2.21 -31.65
CA ARG A 288 22.98 1.69 -30.29
C ARG A 288 23.56 2.78 -29.37
N GLY A 289 23.01 2.94 -28.17
CA GLY A 289 23.76 3.52 -27.05
C GLY A 289 23.19 4.70 -26.25
N GLU A 290 21.98 5.18 -26.49
CA GLU A 290 21.35 6.17 -25.61
C GLU A 290 19.86 5.81 -25.43
N PRO A 291 19.18 6.24 -24.34
CA PRO A 291 17.72 6.21 -24.28
C PRO A 291 17.17 6.96 -25.49
N ARG A 292 16.72 6.22 -26.50
CA ARG A 292 16.29 6.84 -27.76
C ARG A 292 15.05 7.70 -27.50
N PRO A 293 14.95 8.89 -28.13
CA PRO A 293 13.70 9.64 -28.14
C PRO A 293 12.56 8.75 -28.64
N TRP A 294 11.71 8.35 -27.72
CA TRP A 294 10.56 7.50 -27.95
C TRP A 294 9.32 8.37 -27.87
N ASN A 295 8.78 8.73 -29.04
CA ASN A 295 7.53 9.49 -29.07
C ASN A 295 6.37 8.58 -28.67
N MET A 296 5.84 8.84 -27.47
CA MET A 296 4.71 8.15 -26.88
C MET A 296 3.40 8.45 -27.62
N THR A 297 3.35 9.48 -28.47
CA THR A 297 2.15 9.93 -29.20
C THR A 297 0.91 9.93 -28.28
N PHE A 298 1.08 10.46 -27.07
CA PHE A 298 0.09 10.32 -26.00
C PHE A 298 -1.07 11.29 -26.26
N LYS A 299 -2.19 10.75 -26.74
CA LYS A 299 -3.37 11.51 -27.16
C LYS A 299 -4.60 11.00 -26.41
N PRO A 300 -4.78 11.38 -25.13
CA PRO A 300 -5.98 11.04 -24.38
C PRO A 300 -7.18 11.86 -24.89
N GLN A 301 -8.35 11.28 -24.74
CA GLN A 301 -9.65 11.88 -25.00
C GLN A 301 -10.57 11.42 -23.89
N VAL A 302 -11.24 12.36 -23.25
CA VAL A 302 -12.20 12.08 -22.18
C VAL A 302 -13.53 12.67 -22.58
N GLU A 303 -14.56 11.84 -22.51
CA GLU A 303 -15.93 12.19 -22.83
C GLU A 303 -16.81 11.83 -21.64
N ILE A 304 -17.71 12.72 -21.23
CA ILE A 304 -18.70 12.42 -20.19
C ILE A 304 -19.99 12.07 -20.91
N THR A 305 -20.30 10.77 -20.99
CA THR A 305 -21.39 10.24 -21.82
C THR A 305 -22.76 10.44 -21.17
N ARG A 306 -22.79 10.47 -19.84
CA ARG A 306 -23.93 10.83 -19.00
C ARG A 306 -23.41 11.26 -17.62
N ALA A 307 -24.32 11.73 -16.76
CA ALA A 307 -23.96 12.17 -15.41
C ALA A 307 -23.08 11.13 -14.68
N LYS A 308 -21.88 11.56 -14.25
CA LYS A 308 -20.88 10.77 -13.52
C LYS A 308 -20.31 9.55 -14.28
N VAL A 309 -20.45 9.49 -15.60
CA VAL A 309 -19.91 8.39 -16.42
C VAL A 309 -18.92 8.90 -17.45
N PHE A 310 -17.68 8.41 -17.35
CA PHE A 310 -16.57 8.88 -18.16
C PHE A 310 -16.15 7.79 -19.15
N LYS A 311 -16.06 8.16 -20.42
CA LYS A 311 -15.40 7.37 -21.45
C LYS A 311 -13.99 7.93 -21.67
N VAL A 312 -13.00 7.23 -21.13
CA VAL A 312 -11.59 7.57 -21.28
C VAL A 312 -11.01 6.72 -22.39
N LYS A 313 -10.52 7.35 -23.47
CA LYS A 313 -9.91 6.65 -24.61
C LYS A 313 -8.70 7.41 -25.12
N GLY A 314 -7.84 6.76 -25.89
CA GLY A 314 -6.71 7.45 -26.49
C GLY A 314 -5.72 6.57 -27.21
N LYS A 315 -4.67 7.21 -27.71
CA LYS A 315 -3.50 6.54 -28.27
C LYS A 315 -2.30 6.70 -27.34
N ALA A 316 -1.52 5.64 -27.24
CA ALA A 316 -0.21 5.66 -26.62
C ALA A 316 0.69 4.65 -27.37
N ASN A 317 1.76 5.15 -27.97
CA ASN A 317 2.74 4.38 -28.74
C ASN A 317 3.61 3.52 -27.81
N MET A 318 3.03 2.48 -27.25
CA MET A 318 3.70 1.50 -26.40
C MET A 318 3.13 0.11 -26.63
N ALA A 319 3.86 -0.90 -26.18
CA ALA A 319 3.45 -2.29 -26.33
C ALA A 319 2.21 -2.64 -25.49
N ASP A 320 1.55 -3.73 -25.89
CA ASP A 320 0.46 -4.31 -25.12
C ASP A 320 0.92 -4.60 -23.69
N GLY A 321 0.07 -4.28 -22.72
CA GLY A 321 0.36 -4.49 -21.30
C GLY A 321 0.82 -3.22 -20.57
N GLY A 322 1.21 -2.18 -21.31
CA GLY A 322 1.39 -0.85 -20.75
C GLY A 322 0.17 -0.37 -19.97
N ARG A 323 0.37 0.48 -18.97
CA ARG A 323 -0.69 0.93 -18.05
C ARG A 323 -0.74 2.46 -18.00
N VAL A 324 -1.92 3.01 -18.27
CA VAL A 324 -2.24 4.43 -18.09
C VAL A 324 -3.06 4.53 -16.82
N ASP A 325 -2.47 5.11 -15.79
CA ASP A 325 -3.14 5.33 -14.51
C ASP A 325 -4.08 6.51 -14.64
N VAL A 326 -5.31 6.34 -14.17
CA VAL A 326 -6.36 7.36 -14.17
C VAL A 326 -6.73 7.66 -12.74
N ARG A 327 -6.73 8.94 -12.38
CA ARG A 327 -7.10 9.41 -11.04
C ARG A 327 -8.09 10.55 -11.15
N LEU A 328 -9.21 10.46 -10.43
CA LEU A 328 -10.21 11.51 -10.31
C LEU A 328 -10.34 11.91 -8.86
N THR A 329 -10.19 13.19 -8.55
CA THR A 329 -10.38 13.73 -7.21
C THR A 329 -11.18 15.02 -7.23
N ASP A 330 -11.65 15.47 -6.07
CA ASP A 330 -11.99 16.88 -5.90
C ASP A 330 -10.79 17.77 -6.28
N TRP A 331 -11.04 18.98 -6.78
CA TRP A 331 -9.99 19.85 -7.32
C TRP A 331 -8.93 20.22 -6.29
N ASP A 332 -9.36 20.55 -5.08
CA ASP A 332 -8.56 20.95 -3.94
C ASP A 332 -8.19 19.77 -3.02
N TYR A 333 -8.47 18.53 -3.46
CA TYR A 333 -8.08 17.34 -2.73
C TYR A 333 -6.57 17.33 -2.53
N LYS A 334 -6.18 17.45 -1.26
CA LYS A 334 -4.82 17.15 -0.81
C LYS A 334 -4.87 15.74 -0.29
N GLU A 335 -3.89 14.92 -0.70
CA GLU A 335 -3.65 13.66 0.00
C GLU A 335 -3.60 13.98 1.48
N ARG A 336 -4.56 13.44 2.23
CA ARG A 336 -4.66 13.72 3.66
C ARG A 336 -3.29 13.35 4.23
N PRO A 337 -2.51 14.32 4.74
CA PRO A 337 -1.33 13.94 5.48
C PRO A 337 -1.83 12.98 6.55
N LEU A 338 -1.12 11.87 6.70
CA LEU A 338 -1.36 10.91 7.76
C LEU A 338 -1.01 11.60 9.09
N ASP A 339 -1.74 12.66 9.46
CA ASP A 339 -1.78 13.21 10.80
C ASP A 339 -2.51 12.17 11.64
N THR A 340 -1.71 11.18 12.01
CA THR A 340 -2.12 10.01 12.76
C THR A 340 -2.78 10.42 14.06
N GLY A 341 -2.39 11.54 14.69
CA GLY A 341 -2.94 11.91 15.99
C GLY A 341 -4.46 12.06 15.98
N LYS A 342 -5.00 12.82 15.03
CA LYS A 342 -6.45 13.07 14.93
C LYS A 342 -7.23 11.94 14.25
N LEU A 343 -6.59 11.19 13.36
CA LEU A 343 -7.22 10.04 12.67
C LEU A 343 -7.29 8.79 13.58
N LEU A 344 -6.33 8.61 14.48
CA LEU A 344 -6.34 7.54 15.50
C LEU A 344 -7.51 7.69 16.48
N GLU A 345 -7.99 8.91 16.71
CA GLU A 345 -9.11 9.18 17.61
C GLU A 345 -10.48 8.96 16.96
N LYS A 346 -10.63 9.28 15.66
CA LYS A 346 -11.95 9.27 15.01
C LYS A 346 -12.23 8.08 14.11
N PHE A 347 -11.21 7.44 13.51
CA PHE A 347 -11.38 6.29 12.61
C PHE A 347 -12.61 6.46 11.67
N ASP A 348 -12.68 7.62 11.01
CA ASP A 348 -13.82 8.04 10.20
C ASP A 348 -13.38 8.32 8.75
N VAL A 349 -14.31 8.15 7.83
CA VAL A 349 -14.13 8.37 6.40
C VAL A 349 -15.01 9.53 5.97
N ASP A 350 -14.40 10.50 5.29
CA ASP A 350 -15.16 11.63 4.79
C ASP A 350 -15.94 11.24 3.54
N GLN A 351 -17.24 11.02 3.74
CA GLN A 351 -18.16 10.61 2.69
C GLN A 351 -18.41 11.71 1.65
N SER A 352 -18.01 12.96 1.92
CA SER A 352 -18.19 14.09 1.01
C SER A 352 -17.09 14.20 -0.06
N VAL A 353 -16.00 13.46 0.07
CA VAL A 353 -14.86 13.53 -0.85
C VAL A 353 -15.00 12.50 -1.97
N THR A 354 -14.63 12.90 -3.20
CA THR A 354 -14.51 12.00 -4.34
C THR A 354 -13.05 11.64 -4.59
N ILE A 355 -12.72 10.35 -4.53
CA ILE A 355 -11.38 9.82 -4.84
C ILE A 355 -11.52 8.51 -5.62
N MET A 356 -11.22 8.53 -6.90
CA MET A 356 -11.22 7.35 -7.76
C MET A 356 -9.84 7.15 -8.38
N GLN A 357 -9.39 5.91 -8.45
CA GLN A 357 -8.19 5.52 -9.17
C GLN A 357 -8.42 4.20 -9.92
N ASP A 358 -8.00 4.15 -11.17
CA ASP A 358 -8.01 2.96 -12.04
C ASP A 358 -6.73 2.92 -12.89
N SER A 359 -6.44 1.79 -13.56
CA SER A 359 -5.29 1.60 -14.42
C SER A 359 -5.69 0.93 -15.75
N ILE A 360 -5.76 1.71 -16.82
CA ILE A 360 -6.22 1.28 -18.14
C ILE A 360 -5.07 0.63 -18.89
N SER A 361 -5.29 -0.58 -19.40
CA SER A 361 -4.26 -1.26 -20.18
C SER A 361 -4.22 -0.79 -21.63
N VAL A 362 -3.01 -0.56 -22.13
CA VAL A 362 -2.76 -0.32 -23.55
C VAL A 362 -2.80 -1.65 -24.31
N ARG A 363 -3.53 -1.65 -25.42
CA ARG A 363 -3.69 -2.75 -26.37
C ARG A 363 -3.66 -2.18 -27.79
N LYS A 364 -2.81 -2.72 -28.64
CA LYS A 364 -2.59 -2.27 -30.03
C LYS A 364 -2.43 -0.75 -30.10
N ASN A 365 -1.53 -0.20 -29.28
CA ASN A 365 -1.24 1.24 -29.13
C ASN A 365 -2.40 2.15 -28.68
N ARG A 366 -3.50 1.57 -28.18
CA ARG A 366 -4.69 2.29 -27.74
C ARG A 366 -5.09 1.89 -26.33
N PHE A 367 -5.78 2.80 -25.65
CA PHE A 367 -6.41 2.51 -24.37
C PHE A 367 -7.84 3.02 -24.42
N GLU A 368 -8.76 2.31 -23.78
CA GLU A 368 -10.16 2.68 -23.66
C GLU A 368 -10.75 2.05 -22.39
N ARG A 369 -11.52 2.85 -21.65
CA ARG A 369 -12.27 2.42 -20.46
C ARG A 369 -13.49 3.30 -20.28
N GLU A 370 -14.61 2.69 -19.97
CA GLU A 370 -15.76 3.38 -19.39
C GLU A 370 -15.69 3.28 -17.86
N LEU A 371 -15.83 4.41 -17.19
CA LEU A 371 -15.83 4.56 -15.74
C LEU A 371 -17.22 5.02 -15.32
N ASP A 372 -18.09 4.08 -14.95
CA ASP A 372 -19.42 4.40 -14.43
C ASP A 372 -19.35 4.61 -12.92
N LEU A 373 -19.27 5.88 -12.49
CA LEU A 373 -19.22 6.25 -11.08
C LEU A 373 -20.62 6.55 -10.52
N SER A 374 -21.66 6.48 -11.37
CA SER A 374 -23.05 6.74 -10.96
C SER A 374 -23.66 5.61 -10.15
N LYS A 375 -23.10 4.40 -10.27
CA LYS A 375 -23.56 3.18 -9.57
C LYS A 375 -23.27 3.20 -8.07
N ASP A 376 -22.26 3.96 -7.65
CA ASP A 376 -21.74 3.95 -6.27
C ASP A 376 -21.78 5.37 -5.66
N PRO A 377 -22.97 5.99 -5.50
CA PRO A 377 -23.09 7.40 -5.11
C PRO A 377 -22.62 7.70 -3.69
N LYS A 378 -22.58 6.69 -2.80
CA LYS A 378 -22.00 6.83 -1.46
C LYS A 378 -20.48 6.97 -1.50
N MET A 379 -19.84 6.35 -2.50
CA MET A 379 -18.39 6.36 -2.68
C MET A 379 -17.92 7.58 -3.47
N TYR A 380 -18.71 8.01 -4.44
CA TYR A 380 -18.41 9.14 -5.31
C TYR A 380 -19.47 10.24 -5.15
N SER A 381 -19.25 11.10 -4.16
CA SER A 381 -20.17 12.17 -3.77
C SER A 381 -20.44 13.15 -4.92
N PHE A 382 -19.38 13.58 -5.61
CA PHE A 382 -19.37 14.76 -6.46
C PHE A 382 -20.00 15.99 -5.76
N GLY A 383 -19.52 16.28 -4.55
CA GLY A 383 -20.00 17.40 -3.73
C GLY A 383 -19.43 18.77 -4.08
N THR A 384 -18.24 18.83 -4.68
CA THR A 384 -17.50 20.07 -4.96
C THR A 384 -17.86 20.70 -6.32
N ASP A 385 -17.40 21.93 -6.56
CA ASP A 385 -17.68 22.67 -7.81
C ASP A 385 -16.80 22.24 -8.99
N SER A 386 -15.63 21.68 -8.71
CA SER A 386 -14.71 21.22 -9.75
C SER A 386 -13.87 20.03 -9.30
N TYR A 387 -13.44 19.25 -10.28
CA TYR A 387 -12.72 17.99 -10.11
C TYR A 387 -11.46 17.99 -10.95
N LYS A 388 -10.50 17.19 -10.51
CA LYS A 388 -9.24 16.94 -11.21
C LYS A 388 -9.23 15.52 -11.74
N LEU A 389 -9.21 15.36 -13.07
CA LEU A 389 -8.98 14.07 -13.71
C LEU A 389 -7.58 14.04 -14.32
N THR A 390 -6.73 13.17 -13.80
CA THR A 390 -5.34 13.02 -14.21
C THR A 390 -5.11 11.67 -14.85
N LEU A 391 -4.55 11.66 -16.05
CA LEU A 391 -4.01 10.47 -16.70
C LEU A 391 -2.49 10.51 -16.63
N THR A 392 -1.86 9.46 -16.13
CA THR A 392 -0.40 9.38 -16.00
C THR A 392 0.14 8.09 -16.60
N PHE A 393 1.27 8.19 -17.28
CA PHE A 393 2.13 7.07 -17.63
C PHE A 393 3.47 7.22 -16.91
N ASN A 394 3.87 6.16 -16.21
CA ASN A 394 5.13 6.08 -15.49
C ASN A 394 5.95 4.87 -15.96
N ALA A 395 7.15 5.18 -16.45
CA ALA A 395 8.15 4.23 -16.92
C ALA A 395 8.50 3.13 -15.90
N ARG A 396 8.56 3.47 -14.61
CA ARG A 396 8.97 2.55 -13.54
C ARG A 396 7.86 1.60 -13.10
N THR A 397 6.60 1.95 -13.32
CA THR A 397 5.45 1.17 -12.78
C THR A 397 4.67 0.41 -13.84
N THR A 398 5.04 0.55 -15.11
CA THR A 398 4.47 -0.22 -16.22
C THR A 398 4.91 -1.70 -16.19
N ALA A 399 4.36 -2.52 -17.09
CA ALA A 399 4.69 -3.94 -17.19
C ALA A 399 6.20 -4.17 -17.50
N PRO A 400 6.84 -5.22 -16.93
CA PRO A 400 8.28 -5.44 -17.06
C PRO A 400 8.81 -5.46 -18.50
N HIS A 401 8.08 -6.04 -19.45
CA HIS A 401 8.48 -6.09 -20.87
C HIS A 401 8.37 -4.76 -21.61
N VAL A 402 7.73 -3.76 -20.99
CA VAL A 402 7.62 -2.37 -21.45
C VAL A 402 8.64 -1.47 -20.77
N GLN A 403 9.05 -1.79 -19.53
CA GLN A 403 10.12 -1.10 -18.81
C GLN A 403 11.43 -1.08 -19.62
N ASP A 404 12.32 -0.15 -19.30
CA ASP A 404 13.65 0.03 -19.90
C ASP A 404 13.67 0.39 -21.41
N ARG A 405 12.54 0.32 -22.14
CA ARG A 405 12.45 0.66 -23.57
C ARG A 405 12.60 2.14 -23.89
N PHE A 406 12.21 2.99 -22.96
CA PHE A 406 12.33 4.45 -23.03
C PHE A 406 13.23 4.97 -21.90
N GLY A 407 14.13 4.12 -21.39
CA GLY A 407 14.87 4.34 -20.15
C GLY A 407 14.04 3.99 -18.92
N TYR A 408 14.68 3.51 -17.85
CA TYR A 408 13.98 3.07 -16.65
C TYR A 408 13.18 4.20 -15.98
N SER A 409 13.74 5.41 -15.95
CA SER A 409 13.10 6.59 -15.37
C SER A 409 12.37 7.42 -16.42
N GLY A 410 12.23 6.90 -17.64
CA GLY A 410 11.53 7.57 -18.73
C GLY A 410 12.37 8.57 -19.51
N GLU A 411 13.69 8.53 -19.40
CA GLU A 411 14.64 9.49 -19.97
C GLU A 411 14.41 9.73 -21.47
N GLY A 412 14.11 8.66 -22.22
CA GLY A 412 13.83 8.71 -23.65
C GLY A 412 12.40 9.09 -24.01
N MET A 413 11.45 9.18 -23.07
CA MET A 413 10.04 9.43 -23.40
C MET A 413 9.82 10.86 -23.87
N ILE A 414 9.32 11.03 -25.09
CA ILE A 414 8.83 12.31 -25.61
C ILE A 414 7.37 12.18 -26.03
N THR A 415 6.71 13.29 -26.31
CA THR A 415 5.32 13.33 -26.79
C THR A 415 5.14 14.53 -27.72
N ASP A 416 4.11 14.48 -28.56
CA ASP A 416 3.75 15.56 -29.49
C ASP A 416 3.43 16.88 -28.76
N ASP A 417 2.89 16.79 -27.53
CA ASP A 417 2.59 17.94 -26.68
C ASP A 417 3.56 17.99 -25.49
N PRO A 418 4.58 18.87 -25.51
CA PRO A 418 5.59 18.92 -24.45
C PRO A 418 5.01 19.30 -23.09
N ARG A 419 3.82 19.92 -23.02
CA ARG A 419 3.15 20.26 -21.75
C ARG A 419 2.78 19.02 -20.94
N PHE A 420 2.69 17.86 -21.59
CA PHE A 420 2.37 16.60 -20.91
C PHE A 420 3.60 15.95 -20.27
N VAL A 421 4.81 16.42 -20.59
CA VAL A 421 6.04 15.90 -19.99
C VAL A 421 6.24 16.56 -18.63
N MET A 422 6.49 15.75 -17.61
CA MET A 422 6.78 16.22 -16.26
C MET A 422 7.93 15.46 -15.64
N TYR A 423 8.56 16.07 -14.64
CA TYR A 423 9.52 15.40 -13.76
C TYR A 423 8.94 15.35 -12.36
N ASP A 424 9.10 14.21 -11.70
CA ASP A 424 8.81 14.10 -10.27
C ASP A 424 9.77 14.98 -9.48
N SER A 425 9.23 16.03 -8.86
CA SER A 425 9.98 17.05 -8.14
C SER A 425 9.91 16.90 -6.62
N ARG A 426 9.36 15.78 -6.12
CA ARG A 426 9.30 15.51 -4.68
C ARG A 426 10.72 15.49 -4.10
N PRO A 427 10.99 16.11 -2.93
CA PRO A 427 12.35 16.26 -2.39
C PRO A 427 13.16 14.95 -2.36
N GLN A 428 12.52 13.84 -1.96
CA GLN A 428 13.14 12.52 -1.90
C GLN A 428 13.59 11.97 -3.27
N GLN A 429 13.04 12.48 -4.37
CA GLN A 429 13.37 12.09 -5.74
C GLN A 429 14.44 13.00 -6.37
N LEU A 430 14.88 14.08 -5.71
CA LEU A 430 15.80 15.07 -6.30
C LEU A 430 17.28 14.78 -6.06
N GLY A 431 17.60 13.63 -5.44
CA GLY A 431 18.95 13.27 -4.99
C GLY A 431 19.98 13.12 -6.10
N THR A 432 19.55 12.80 -7.33
CA THR A 432 20.41 12.68 -8.51
C THR A 432 19.71 13.25 -9.75
N MET A 433 20.47 13.64 -10.77
CA MET A 433 19.89 14.01 -12.08
C MET A 433 19.60 12.76 -12.95
N LEU A 434 18.73 12.89 -13.96
CA LEU A 434 18.60 11.89 -15.03
C LEU A 434 19.80 11.92 -15.98
N ILE A 435 19.88 10.89 -16.82
CA ILE A 435 20.79 10.86 -17.97
C ILE A 435 20.62 12.15 -18.79
N GLY A 436 21.72 12.80 -19.14
CA GLY A 436 21.73 14.08 -19.86
C GLY A 436 21.46 15.31 -18.98
N GLY A 437 21.48 15.19 -17.65
CA GLY A 437 21.36 16.32 -16.72
C GLY A 437 19.92 16.85 -16.55
N GLN A 438 18.91 16.05 -16.91
CA GLN A 438 17.50 16.44 -16.82
C GLN A 438 16.90 16.10 -15.46
N GLY A 439 16.14 17.04 -14.87
CA GLY A 439 15.49 16.83 -13.57
C GLY A 439 16.47 16.65 -12.40
N GLY A 440 15.98 16.73 -11.16
CA GLY A 440 16.82 16.57 -9.97
C GLY A 440 17.70 17.79 -9.68
N THR A 441 18.36 17.79 -8.53
CA THR A 441 19.27 18.88 -8.12
C THR A 441 20.64 18.38 -7.65
N GLY A 442 20.80 17.07 -7.48
CA GLY A 442 22.08 16.45 -7.09
C GLY A 442 23.10 16.38 -8.23
N THR A 443 24.32 15.94 -7.91
CA THR A 443 25.40 15.79 -8.88
C THR A 443 25.04 14.78 -9.99
N LEU A 444 25.51 15.01 -11.21
CA LEU A 444 25.59 13.93 -12.21
C LEU A 444 26.55 12.89 -11.61
N TRP A 445 26.04 11.71 -11.27
CA TRP A 445 26.84 10.74 -10.52
C TRP A 445 28.06 10.31 -11.35
N ASP A 446 29.25 10.35 -10.74
CA ASP A 446 30.54 10.42 -11.45
C ASP A 446 31.19 9.06 -11.74
N GLY A 447 30.52 7.95 -11.44
CA GLY A 447 31.07 6.63 -11.70
C GLY A 447 32.02 6.09 -10.63
N LYS A 448 32.48 6.92 -9.68
CA LYS A 448 33.72 6.63 -8.91
C LYS A 448 33.51 6.39 -7.43
N THR A 449 32.41 6.86 -6.85
CA THR A 449 32.13 6.70 -5.41
C THR A 449 30.81 5.96 -5.19
N ILE A 450 30.94 4.67 -4.85
CA ILE A 450 29.83 3.87 -4.31
C ILE A 450 29.52 4.41 -2.91
N PRO A 451 28.28 4.83 -2.60
CA PRO A 451 27.89 5.07 -1.22
C PRO A 451 28.03 3.75 -0.44
N VAL A 452 29.02 3.69 0.45
CA VAL A 452 29.26 2.52 1.29
C VAL A 452 28.20 2.49 2.39
N TYR A 453 27.45 1.39 2.46
CA TYR A 453 26.49 1.15 3.54
C TYR A 453 27.19 1.06 4.89
N GLN A 454 26.64 1.78 5.87
CA GLN A 454 26.86 1.44 7.28
C GLN A 454 25.91 0.30 7.67
N SER A 455 26.36 -0.54 8.60
CA SER A 455 25.71 -1.79 9.03
C SER A 455 24.33 -1.64 9.68
N ASP A 456 23.85 -0.41 9.87
CA ASP A 456 22.62 -0.07 10.59
C ASP A 456 21.47 0.37 9.67
N PHE A 457 21.67 0.36 8.35
CA PHE A 457 20.69 0.79 7.34
C PHE A 457 20.20 2.24 7.54
N THR A 458 20.91 3.07 8.32
CA THR A 458 20.56 4.48 8.46
C THR A 458 21.28 5.30 7.42
N ILE A 459 20.58 6.25 6.81
CA ILE A 459 21.22 7.27 5.97
C ILE A 459 20.72 8.64 6.38
N LYS A 460 21.66 9.44 6.89
CA LYS A 460 21.45 10.82 7.30
C LYS A 460 22.50 11.68 6.63
N ASN A 461 22.12 12.90 6.24
CA ASN A 461 23.07 13.98 5.97
C ASN A 461 24.02 14.18 7.16
N ALA A 462 25.15 14.85 6.95
CA ALA A 462 26.11 15.15 8.02
C ALA A 462 25.52 15.95 9.20
N ASP A 463 24.37 16.60 9.00
CA ASP A 463 23.59 17.33 10.00
C ASP A 463 22.47 16.49 10.67
N GLY A 464 22.34 15.22 10.31
CA GLY A 464 21.30 14.33 10.81
C GLY A 464 19.97 14.36 10.03
N SER A 465 19.83 15.19 9.00
CA SER A 465 18.61 15.26 8.17
C SER A 465 18.51 14.10 7.16
N ALA A 466 17.30 13.76 6.70
CA ALA A 466 17.12 12.70 5.72
C ALA A 466 17.72 13.10 4.35
N LEU A 467 18.56 12.24 3.77
CA LEU A 467 19.13 12.48 2.45
C LEU A 467 18.09 12.29 1.34
N ALA A 468 18.09 13.20 0.37
CA ALA A 468 17.48 12.94 -0.94
C ALA A 468 18.40 11.96 -1.71
N HIS A 469 17.92 10.73 -1.92
CA HIS A 469 18.71 9.68 -2.59
C HIS A 469 18.10 9.19 -3.90
N GLY A 470 16.84 9.54 -4.18
CA GLY A 470 16.15 9.08 -5.37
C GLY A 470 16.63 9.78 -6.63
N GLN A 471 16.34 9.14 -7.76
CA GLN A 471 16.43 9.76 -9.07
C GLN A 471 15.01 10.15 -9.49
N PRO A 472 14.77 11.35 -10.06
CA PRO A 472 13.44 11.75 -10.46
C PRO A 472 12.94 10.84 -11.58
N VAL A 473 11.63 10.82 -11.79
CA VAL A 473 11.02 10.11 -12.93
C VAL A 473 10.52 11.13 -13.92
N ARG A 474 10.80 10.92 -15.20
CA ARG A 474 10.11 11.59 -16.29
C ARG A 474 8.77 10.89 -16.51
N LEU A 475 7.69 11.63 -16.45
CA LEU A 475 6.32 11.14 -16.57
C LEU A 475 5.64 11.77 -17.79
N ILE A 476 4.66 11.07 -18.34
CA ILE A 476 3.64 11.70 -19.18
C ILE A 476 2.39 11.88 -18.34
N ARG A 477 1.94 13.11 -18.14
CA ARG A 477 0.73 13.46 -17.38
C ARG A 477 -0.16 14.40 -18.16
N VAL A 478 -1.46 14.14 -18.14
CA VAL A 478 -2.49 15.06 -18.65
C VAL A 478 -3.53 15.26 -17.57
N THR A 479 -3.84 16.52 -17.27
CA THR A 479 -4.77 16.89 -16.21
C THR A 479 -5.91 17.73 -16.79
N TYR A 480 -7.15 17.28 -16.57
CA TYR A 480 -8.36 18.00 -16.90
C TYR A 480 -8.96 18.63 -15.65
N LYS A 481 -9.35 19.90 -15.74
CA LYS A 481 -10.25 20.53 -14.78
C LYS A 481 -11.69 20.30 -15.26
N ILE A 482 -12.51 19.66 -14.43
CA ILE A 482 -13.87 19.29 -14.80
C ILE A 482 -14.84 20.05 -13.90
N SER A 483 -15.77 20.81 -14.49
CA SER A 483 -16.82 21.52 -13.73
C SER A 483 -17.97 20.59 -13.35
N LYS A 484 -18.79 21.04 -12.39
CA LYS A 484 -20.01 20.34 -12.00
C LYS A 484 -20.99 20.11 -13.15
N GLU A 485 -21.15 21.09 -14.04
CA GLU A 485 -22.00 20.95 -15.24
C GLU A 485 -21.45 19.90 -16.19
N GLN A 486 -20.12 19.82 -16.34
CA GLN A 486 -19.48 18.79 -17.15
C GLN A 486 -19.70 17.40 -16.54
N ILE A 487 -19.50 17.24 -15.22
CA ILE A 487 -19.79 15.99 -14.49
C ILE A 487 -21.24 15.52 -14.69
N GLN A 488 -22.18 16.45 -14.75
CA GLN A 488 -23.60 16.16 -14.97
C GLN A 488 -23.95 15.85 -16.44
N GLY A 489 -22.98 15.96 -17.36
CA GLY A 489 -23.21 15.78 -18.80
C GLY A 489 -23.93 16.96 -19.47
N LEU A 490 -24.02 18.12 -18.79
CA LEU A 490 -24.69 19.33 -19.31
C LEU A 490 -23.78 20.16 -20.21
N LYS A 491 -22.46 19.99 -20.09
CA LYS A 491 -21.46 20.66 -20.92
C LYS A 491 -20.39 19.63 -21.36
N PRO A 492 -19.93 19.67 -22.62
CA PRO A 492 -18.86 18.79 -23.06
C PRO A 492 -17.52 19.12 -22.37
N LEU A 493 -16.72 18.09 -22.16
CA LEU A 493 -15.31 18.20 -21.80
C LEU A 493 -14.47 18.26 -23.09
N THR A 494 -13.49 19.16 -23.14
CA THR A 494 -12.67 19.42 -24.34
C THR A 494 -11.21 19.62 -23.97
N ASP A 495 -10.33 19.69 -24.98
CA ASP A 495 -8.90 19.96 -24.76
C ASP A 495 -8.63 21.36 -24.16
N LYS A 496 -9.61 22.28 -24.19
CA LYS A 496 -9.50 23.58 -23.52
C LYS A 496 -9.57 23.47 -21.99
N ASP A 497 -10.10 22.36 -21.50
CA ASP A 497 -10.20 22.07 -20.07
C ASP A 497 -8.92 21.38 -19.53
N ILE A 498 -7.95 21.10 -20.41
CA ILE A 498 -6.61 20.65 -20.02
C ILE A 498 -5.89 21.83 -19.36
N VAL A 499 -5.46 21.61 -18.13
CA VAL A 499 -4.71 22.59 -17.33
C VAL A 499 -3.23 22.25 -17.31
N ALA A 500 -2.41 23.20 -16.86
CA ALA A 500 -1.02 22.91 -16.53
C ALA A 500 -0.99 21.80 -15.46
N ASN A 501 -0.09 20.85 -15.65
CA ASN A 501 0.13 19.83 -14.64
C ASN A 501 0.75 20.49 -13.40
N ASP A 502 0.22 20.14 -12.23
CA ASP A 502 0.70 20.58 -10.92
C ASP A 502 1.44 19.48 -10.15
#